data_AF-A0A9P4WX26-F1
#
_entry.id   AF-A0A9P4WX26-F1
#
_cell.length_a   1.000
_cell.length_b   1.000
_cell.length_c   1.000
_cell.angle_alpha   90.00
_cell.angle_beta   90.00
_cell.angle_gamma   90.00
#
_symmetry.space_group_name_H-M   'P 1'
#
loop_
_entity.id
_entity.type
_entity.pdbx_description
1 polymer ?
#
loop_
_entity_poly.entity_id
_entity_poly.type
_entity_poly.pdbx_seq_one_letter_code
_entity_poly.pdbx_strand_id
1 'polypeptide(L)'
;MASELSSRSRGIASKVGASNEQVEAFVVEARKPEDLLSTSQPDPEWKSEAQFAMESSCFCVVCGSPFGLSGDLYNFDTEALRYKWMRNHRLIGSRHSIHHHNLAGLSEDDFHSACYNTSDCPDVFLSARLTWDDGNDFLFHLDGLYPDTNIPYTITFNAMQRIQVFDTLYDTAFPLHEDCLQISRHVIDYLQPLIRDGQDRSSLSILNEILQCRWRNNAKRARPDNLIERNDLFDMRIATDTNGPRSVIGLSLLEWWEGLYDKFYTDPMCIENITARIHKLLKDTIAPKAPALSFAQSNWVLGGIERLPTEILGRISTHLPPVSALALHRSSKTLAMKVPMDNHFWRTTFLNGTALPYMWDVDMRELEIRLQEHLAASTDPSSMWDWKSVGELLARRRFPLKSSDPRIVDLPNGLWNRRRIWSIVAEAYIDDYGRSFSKDRNDTVQECRKREPVLDWQLEEIMDDLGHYS
;
A
#
# COMPACT_ATOMS: atom_id res chain seq x y z
N MET A 1 -12.73 -13.07 -54.31
CA MET A 1 -12.70 -13.75 -55.63
C MET A 1 -12.19 -12.73 -56.65
N ALA A 2 -11.42 -13.20 -57.65
CA ALA A 2 -10.97 -12.60 -58.93
C ALA A 2 -11.37 -11.13 -59.28
N SER A 3 -10.56 -10.31 -59.97
CA SER A 3 -9.25 -10.45 -60.65
C SER A 3 -8.79 -9.02 -61.02
N GLU A 4 -7.55 -8.53 -60.77
CA GLU A 4 -6.24 -8.86 -61.37
C GLU A 4 -5.82 -7.92 -62.54
N LEU A 5 -4.52 -7.58 -62.63
CA LEU A 5 -3.78 -7.01 -63.79
C LEU A 5 -4.09 -5.54 -64.20
N SER A 6 -3.21 -4.72 -64.82
CA SER A 6 -1.77 -4.80 -65.22
C SER A 6 -1.34 -3.41 -65.78
N SER A 7 -0.09 -2.92 -65.83
CA SER A 7 1.19 -3.13 -65.10
C SER A 7 2.28 -2.18 -65.69
N ARG A 8 3.56 -2.27 -65.23
CA ARG A 8 4.81 -1.85 -65.95
C ARG A 8 5.16 -0.33 -66.05
N SER A 9 6.43 0.13 -66.10
CA SER A 9 7.75 -0.56 -66.03
C SER A 9 9.00 0.37 -66.01
N ARG A 10 10.11 -0.12 -65.40
CA ARG A 10 11.57 0.11 -65.71
C ARG A 10 12.13 1.54 -65.52
N GLY A 11 13.41 1.74 -65.18
CA GLY A 11 14.50 0.81 -64.79
C GLY A 11 15.92 1.44 -64.93
N ILE A 12 16.98 0.63 -64.70
CA ILE A 12 18.44 0.92 -64.88
C ILE A 12 19.06 1.77 -63.72
N ALA A 13 20.06 1.39 -62.91
CA ALA A 13 21.16 0.39 -62.84
C ALA A 13 22.59 0.94 -63.11
N SER A 14 23.56 0.40 -62.32
CA SER A 14 25.04 0.32 -62.52
C SER A 14 25.94 1.20 -61.60
N LYS A 15 27.19 0.84 -61.18
CA LYS A 15 27.89 -0.43 -60.79
C LYS A 15 29.36 -0.10 -60.36
N VAL A 16 30.06 -1.05 -59.70
CA VAL A 16 31.56 -1.16 -59.51
C VAL A 16 32.15 -0.30 -58.37
N GLY A 17 33.12 -0.74 -57.53
CA GLY A 17 33.86 -2.02 -57.38
C GLY A 17 34.49 -2.13 -55.96
N ALA A 18 34.76 -3.31 -55.40
CA ALA A 18 36.07 -4.06 -55.42
C ALA A 18 37.26 -3.28 -54.80
N SER A 19 38.19 -3.85 -54.01
CA SER A 19 38.36 -5.17 -53.35
C SER A 19 39.64 -5.11 -52.48
N ASN A 20 39.78 -5.91 -51.41
CA ASN A 20 41.01 -6.70 -51.15
C ASN A 20 40.95 -7.53 -49.84
N GLU A 21 41.64 -8.66 -49.88
CA GLU A 21 41.92 -9.57 -48.78
C GLU A 21 43.12 -9.08 -47.96
N GLN A 22 43.19 -9.48 -46.68
CA GLN A 22 44.45 -9.97 -46.11
C GLN A 22 44.19 -10.89 -44.92
N VAL A 23 44.85 -12.04 -44.93
CA VAL A 23 44.84 -13.05 -43.88
C VAL A 23 46.25 -13.10 -43.31
N GLU A 24 46.40 -12.80 -42.02
CA GLU A 24 47.62 -13.13 -41.28
C GLU A 24 47.25 -13.92 -40.01
N ALA A 25 47.93 -15.05 -39.82
CA ALA A 25 47.81 -15.89 -38.64
C ALA A 25 49.03 -15.65 -37.76
N PHE A 26 48.83 -15.39 -36.46
CA PHE A 26 49.92 -15.37 -35.50
C PHE A 26 49.59 -16.13 -34.21
N VAL A 27 50.33 -17.23 -34.06
CA VAL A 27 50.89 -17.83 -32.83
C VAL A 27 50.17 -17.55 -31.51
N VAL A 28 49.61 -18.62 -30.93
CA VAL A 28 49.25 -18.70 -29.51
C VAL A 28 50.53 -18.77 -28.67
N GLU A 29 50.79 -17.78 -27.81
CA GLU A 29 51.82 -17.83 -26.78
C GLU A 29 51.18 -17.71 -25.39
N ALA A 30 51.26 -18.77 -24.60
CA ALA A 30 50.63 -18.84 -23.28
C ALA A 30 51.44 -18.07 -22.24
N ARG A 31 50.80 -17.13 -21.53
CA ARG A 31 51.36 -16.49 -20.33
C ARG A 31 50.61 -16.97 -19.08
N LYS A 32 51.38 -17.26 -18.03
CA LYS A 32 50.87 -17.72 -16.73
C LYS A 32 50.17 -16.58 -15.95
N PRO A 33 49.22 -16.89 -15.05
CA PRO A 33 48.48 -15.90 -14.29
C PRO A 33 48.98 -15.79 -12.85
N GLU A 34 49.93 -14.90 -12.58
CA GLU A 34 50.29 -14.50 -11.21
C GLU A 34 50.48 -12.97 -11.15
N ASP A 35 49.93 -12.38 -10.09
CA ASP A 35 50.07 -10.99 -9.63
C ASP A 35 49.75 -9.83 -10.61
N LEU A 36 48.50 -9.36 -10.51
CA LEU A 36 48.25 -7.98 -10.07
C LEU A 36 46.87 -7.89 -9.38
N LEU A 37 46.87 -8.13 -8.07
CA LEU A 37 45.74 -7.88 -7.17
C LEU A 37 45.41 -6.39 -7.15
N SER A 38 44.58 -5.94 -8.09
CA SER A 38 43.84 -4.69 -7.91
C SER A 38 42.84 -4.93 -6.79
N THR A 39 43.03 -4.26 -5.66
CA THR A 39 42.03 -4.24 -4.58
C THR A 39 40.77 -3.58 -5.12
N SER A 40 39.80 -4.40 -5.53
CA SER A 40 38.44 -3.97 -5.75
C SER A 40 38.01 -3.17 -4.52
N GLN A 41 37.64 -1.91 -4.71
CA GLN A 41 36.78 -1.27 -3.73
C GLN A 41 35.55 -2.17 -3.56
N PRO A 42 35.04 -2.39 -2.35
CA PRO A 42 33.80 -3.13 -2.19
C PRO A 42 32.76 -2.49 -3.11
N ASP A 43 32.10 -3.33 -3.92
CA ASP A 43 31.02 -2.86 -4.80
C ASP A 43 30.05 -2.01 -3.97
N PRO A 44 29.53 -0.90 -4.52
CA PRO A 44 28.60 -0.05 -3.79
C PRO A 44 27.41 -0.92 -3.36
N GLU A 45 27.30 -1.11 -2.05
CA GLU A 45 26.28 -1.89 -1.35
C GLU A 45 24.93 -1.65 -2.02
N TRP A 46 24.37 -2.68 -2.67
CA TRP A 46 23.21 -2.49 -3.55
C TRP A 46 22.04 -1.94 -2.75
N LYS A 47 21.65 -0.70 -3.04
CA LYS A 47 20.46 -0.06 -2.47
C LYS A 47 19.34 -0.11 -3.49
N SER A 48 18.18 -0.61 -3.08
CA SER A 48 16.96 -0.44 -3.87
C SER A 48 16.66 1.05 -4.06
N GLU A 49 16.07 1.44 -5.19
CA GLU A 49 15.64 2.83 -5.43
C GLU A 49 14.76 3.37 -4.30
N ALA A 50 13.92 2.52 -3.69
CA ALA A 50 13.08 2.91 -2.59
C ALA A 50 13.86 3.17 -1.29
N GLN A 51 14.97 2.46 -1.04
CA GLN A 51 15.88 2.78 0.05
C GLN A 51 16.58 4.13 -0.20
N PHE A 52 17.09 4.35 -1.42
CA PHE A 52 17.68 5.64 -1.80
C PHE A 52 16.66 6.79 -1.68
N ALA A 53 15.42 6.58 -2.13
CA ALA A 53 14.32 7.52 -1.96
C ALA A 53 13.96 7.78 -0.49
N MET A 54 14.10 6.78 0.40
CA MET A 54 13.94 6.98 1.84
C MET A 54 15.08 7.76 2.47
N GLU A 55 16.32 7.58 2.00
CA GLU A 55 17.50 8.35 2.40
C GLU A 55 17.41 9.82 1.93
N SER A 56 17.00 10.07 0.69
CA SER A 56 16.76 11.41 0.13
C SER A 56 15.41 12.03 0.55
N SER A 57 14.58 11.29 1.29
CA SER A 57 13.22 11.67 1.70
C SER A 57 12.21 11.90 0.56
N CYS A 58 12.53 11.49 -0.68
CA CYS A 58 11.67 11.52 -1.87
C CYS A 58 10.80 10.26 -2.04
N PHE A 59 10.04 9.90 -1.00
CA PHE A 59 9.17 8.72 -1.00
C PHE A 59 7.81 9.01 -0.37
N CYS A 60 6.78 8.27 -0.79
CA CYS A 60 5.45 8.35 -0.19
C CYS A 60 5.47 7.74 1.21
N VAL A 61 5.31 8.58 2.24
CA VAL A 61 5.45 8.16 3.65
C VAL A 61 4.44 7.10 4.09
N VAL A 62 3.33 6.93 3.38
CA VAL A 62 2.27 5.94 3.69
C VAL A 62 2.46 4.59 2.99
N CYS A 63 3.19 4.52 1.86
CA CYS A 63 3.37 3.26 1.14
C CYS A 63 4.84 2.84 0.94
N GLY A 64 5.82 3.69 1.26
CA GLY A 64 7.24 3.37 1.13
C GLY A 64 7.75 3.28 -0.31
N SER A 65 6.95 3.73 -1.29
CA SER A 65 7.32 3.75 -2.71
C SER A 65 7.90 5.11 -3.10
N PRO A 66 8.86 5.19 -4.03
CA PRO A 66 9.37 6.45 -4.57
C PRO A 66 8.32 7.12 -5.48
N PHE A 67 8.53 8.41 -5.79
CA PHE A 67 7.66 9.19 -6.69
C PHE A 67 8.03 9.08 -8.18
N GLY A 68 9.31 8.82 -8.47
CA GLY A 68 9.81 8.34 -9.75
C GLY A 68 10.27 6.90 -9.65
N LEU A 69 10.26 6.18 -10.77
CA LEU A 69 10.95 4.90 -10.95
C LEU A 69 11.86 5.07 -12.15
N SER A 70 13.15 4.74 -12.03
CA SER A 70 14.01 4.79 -13.20
C SER A 70 13.62 3.66 -14.17
N GLY A 71 13.67 3.95 -15.47
CA GLY A 71 13.39 2.95 -16.51
C GLY A 71 14.43 1.82 -16.59
N ASP A 72 15.56 1.97 -15.89
CA ASP A 72 16.66 1.02 -15.88
C ASP A 72 16.40 -0.18 -14.94
N LEU A 73 15.37 -0.12 -14.08
CA LEU A 73 14.89 -1.26 -13.30
C LEU A 73 14.12 -2.28 -14.18
N TYR A 74 14.86 -3.27 -14.67
CA TYR A 74 14.39 -4.64 -14.95
C TYR A 74 13.01 -4.79 -15.60
N ASN A 75 12.90 -4.47 -16.90
CA ASN A 75 11.69 -4.68 -17.72
C ASN A 75 10.42 -3.98 -17.23
N PHE A 76 10.55 -2.96 -16.38
CA PHE A 76 9.43 -2.18 -15.90
C PHE A 76 9.01 -1.13 -16.93
N ASP A 77 7.87 -1.34 -17.60
CA ASP A 77 7.25 -0.32 -18.44
C ASP A 77 6.68 0.80 -17.55
N THR A 78 7.50 1.79 -17.20
CA THR A 78 7.11 2.94 -16.37
C THR A 78 5.98 3.77 -16.97
N GLU A 79 5.69 3.63 -18.27
CA GLU A 79 4.57 4.26 -18.95
C GLU A 79 3.27 3.42 -18.94
N ALA A 80 3.32 2.20 -18.40
CA ALA A 80 2.12 1.37 -18.24
C ALA A 80 1.11 2.05 -17.31
N LEU A 81 -0.17 2.05 -17.71
CA LEU A 81 -1.25 2.76 -17.02
C LEU A 81 -1.30 2.45 -15.51
N ARG A 82 -1.07 1.18 -15.14
CA ARG A 82 -1.07 0.67 -13.76
C ARG A 82 0.00 1.26 -12.82
N TYR A 83 0.94 2.06 -13.33
CA TYR A 83 1.99 2.69 -12.54
C TYR A 83 1.90 4.23 -12.50
N LYS A 84 1.06 4.84 -13.36
CA LYS A 84 0.96 6.31 -13.48
C LYS A 84 0.51 7.00 -12.20
N TRP A 85 -0.17 6.29 -11.30
CA TRP A 85 -0.59 6.80 -10.00
C TRP A 85 0.57 7.27 -9.12
N MET A 86 1.77 6.67 -9.21
CA MET A 86 2.93 7.06 -8.39
C MET A 86 3.43 8.47 -8.72
N ARG A 87 3.22 8.93 -9.96
CA ARG A 87 3.55 10.31 -10.36
C ARG A 87 2.60 11.33 -9.74
N ASN A 88 1.39 10.93 -9.29
CA ASN A 88 0.42 11.82 -8.65
C ASN A 88 0.68 11.97 -7.15
N HIS A 89 1.44 12.99 -6.77
CA HIS A 89 1.84 13.23 -5.39
C HIS A 89 1.50 14.64 -4.88
N ARG A 90 1.43 14.76 -3.55
CA ARG A 90 1.03 15.97 -2.80
C ARG A 90 1.79 16.07 -1.48
N LEU A 91 1.80 17.27 -0.92
CA LEU A 91 2.27 17.55 0.43
C LEU A 91 1.07 17.79 1.36
N ILE A 92 1.09 17.12 2.52
CA ILE A 92 0.20 17.39 3.66
C ILE A 92 1.03 17.98 4.82
N GLY A 93 0.47 18.93 5.56
CA GLY A 93 1.10 19.48 6.76
C GLY A 93 0.16 20.35 7.57
N SER A 94 0.64 20.87 8.71
CA SER A 94 -0.09 21.89 9.47
C SER A 94 -0.14 23.20 8.68
N ARG A 95 -1.32 23.81 8.55
CA ARG A 95 -1.50 25.06 7.78
C ARG A 95 -0.62 26.19 8.30
N HIS A 96 -0.44 26.29 9.61
CA HIS A 96 0.38 27.33 10.24
C HIS A 96 1.89 27.11 10.10
N SER A 97 2.34 25.89 9.82
CA SER A 97 3.76 25.56 9.71
C SER A 97 4.25 25.39 8.27
N ILE A 98 3.37 25.04 7.33
CA ILE A 98 3.76 24.66 5.97
C ILE A 98 4.53 25.75 5.22
N HIS A 99 4.24 27.04 5.47
CA HIS A 99 4.91 28.12 4.77
C HIS A 99 6.41 28.16 5.11
N HIS A 100 6.85 27.71 6.28
CA HIS A 100 8.27 27.60 6.62
C HIS A 100 9.03 26.56 5.77
N HIS A 101 8.34 25.62 5.13
CA HIS A 101 8.93 24.65 4.20
C HIS A 101 9.13 25.20 2.78
N ASN A 102 8.70 26.45 2.49
CA ASN A 102 8.90 27.08 1.20
C ASN A 102 10.35 27.60 1.07
N LEU A 103 11.06 27.15 0.04
CA LEU A 103 12.44 27.58 -0.25
C LEU A 103 12.51 28.86 -1.09
N ALA A 104 11.36 29.35 -1.57
CA ALA A 104 11.26 30.63 -2.28
C ALA A 104 11.38 31.86 -1.35
N GLY A 105 11.36 31.66 -0.02
CA GLY A 105 11.44 32.73 0.96
C GLY A 105 10.19 33.60 1.04
N LEU A 106 9.04 33.12 0.56
CA LEU A 106 7.76 33.83 0.63
C LEU A 106 7.32 34.02 2.08
N SER A 107 6.66 35.17 2.36
CA SER A 107 5.99 35.40 3.63
C SER A 107 4.78 34.45 3.81
N GLU A 108 4.22 34.34 5.01
CA GLU A 108 3.02 33.53 5.26
C GLU A 108 1.83 33.97 4.39
N ASP A 109 1.61 35.29 4.26
CA ASP A 109 0.52 35.87 3.46
C ASP A 109 0.74 35.64 1.94
N ASP A 110 1.97 35.88 1.44
CA ASP A 110 2.31 35.63 0.04
C ASP A 110 2.21 34.14 -0.30
N PHE A 111 2.70 33.28 0.61
CA PHE A 111 2.63 31.83 0.48
C PHE A 111 1.17 31.37 0.42
N HIS A 112 0.30 31.81 1.31
CA HIS A 112 -1.12 31.41 1.29
C HIS A 112 -1.92 32.03 0.14
N SER A 113 -1.44 33.13 -0.45
CA SER A 113 -2.00 33.72 -1.66
C SER A 113 -1.60 32.95 -2.93
N ALA A 114 -0.36 32.44 -3.00
CA ALA A 114 0.16 31.66 -4.13
C ALA A 114 -0.15 30.15 -4.03
N CYS A 115 -0.17 29.56 -2.84
CA CYS A 115 -0.41 28.14 -2.62
C CYS A 115 -1.87 27.89 -2.25
N TYR A 116 -2.70 27.60 -3.26
CA TYR A 116 -4.09 27.21 -3.02
C TYR A 116 -4.16 25.93 -2.18
N ASN A 117 -4.73 26.06 -0.96
CA ASN A 117 -4.97 24.92 -0.08
C ASN A 117 -6.17 24.12 -0.60
N THR A 118 -5.95 22.86 -0.99
CA THR A 118 -7.01 21.96 -1.46
C THR A 118 -7.70 21.16 -0.35
N SER A 119 -7.27 21.35 0.90
CA SER A 119 -7.89 20.78 2.10
C SER A 119 -9.27 21.41 2.38
N ASP A 120 -10.24 20.56 2.74
CA ASP A 120 -11.52 20.96 3.33
C ASP A 120 -11.41 21.29 4.83
N CYS A 121 -10.29 20.92 5.47
CA CYS A 121 -10.00 21.18 6.86
C CYS A 121 -9.19 22.48 7.04
N PRO A 122 -9.59 23.39 7.95
CA PRO A 122 -8.93 24.68 8.12
C PRO A 122 -7.49 24.57 8.66
N ASP A 123 -7.21 23.59 9.52
CA ASP A 123 -5.92 23.45 10.21
C ASP A 123 -4.87 22.67 9.38
N VAL A 124 -5.31 22.02 8.31
CA VAL A 124 -4.45 21.20 7.42
C VAL A 124 -4.23 21.93 6.10
N PHE A 125 -2.98 21.99 5.68
CA PHE A 125 -2.64 22.29 4.30
C PHE A 125 -2.52 20.99 3.50
N LEU A 126 -3.15 20.98 2.32
CA LEU A 126 -2.96 19.98 1.29
C LEU A 126 -2.65 20.70 -0.03
N SER A 127 -1.45 20.48 -0.57
CA SER A 127 -1.03 21.10 -1.84
C SER A 127 -1.94 20.68 -2.99
N ALA A 128 -1.92 21.42 -4.11
CA ALA A 128 -2.29 20.83 -5.40
C ALA A 128 -1.29 19.70 -5.78
N ARG A 129 -1.51 19.06 -6.93
CA ARG A 129 -0.54 18.05 -7.43
C ARG A 129 0.80 18.71 -7.68
N LEU A 130 1.85 18.01 -7.27
CA LEU A 130 3.22 18.48 -7.36
C LEU A 130 3.92 17.86 -8.58
N THR A 131 4.91 18.57 -9.07
CA THR A 131 5.94 18.07 -9.97
C THR A 131 7.17 17.71 -9.12
N TRP A 132 7.90 16.71 -9.58
CA TRP A 132 9.19 16.31 -9.04
C TRP A 132 10.16 16.27 -10.21
N ASP A 133 11.36 16.80 -10.00
CA ASP A 133 12.45 16.76 -10.97
C ASP A 133 13.49 15.77 -10.43
N ASP A 134 13.84 14.77 -11.24
CA ASP A 134 14.86 13.76 -10.98
C ASP A 134 16.28 14.36 -10.79
N GLY A 135 16.44 15.67 -10.92
CA GLY A 135 17.65 16.42 -10.61
C GLY A 135 18.16 16.30 -9.16
N ASN A 136 19.41 16.72 -8.96
CA ASN A 136 20.22 16.45 -7.76
C ASN A 136 19.64 16.92 -6.40
N ASP A 137 18.66 17.82 -6.40
CA ASP A 137 18.25 18.52 -5.17
C ASP A 137 17.15 17.78 -4.39
N PHE A 138 16.45 16.82 -4.99
CA PHE A 138 15.41 16.00 -4.33
C PHE A 138 14.28 16.85 -3.68
N LEU A 139 13.82 17.87 -4.40
CA LEU A 139 12.82 18.83 -3.92
C LEU A 139 11.46 18.64 -4.60
N PHE A 140 10.40 19.10 -3.92
CA PHE A 140 9.05 19.05 -4.45
C PHE A 140 8.66 20.40 -5.04
N HIS A 141 8.12 20.41 -6.26
CA HIS A 141 7.78 21.63 -6.98
C HIS A 141 6.27 21.78 -7.10
N LEU A 142 5.77 22.97 -6.78
CA LEU A 142 4.41 23.39 -7.05
C LEU A 142 4.43 24.44 -8.15
N ASP A 143 4.12 24.01 -9.36
CA ASP A 143 3.95 24.90 -10.51
C ASP A 143 2.56 25.55 -10.48
N GLY A 144 2.51 26.86 -10.74
CA GLY A 144 1.28 27.64 -10.75
C GLY A 144 1.36 28.86 -11.65
N LEU A 145 0.23 29.57 -11.76
CA LEU A 145 0.12 30.84 -12.46
C LEU A 145 -0.39 31.89 -11.46
N TYR A 146 0.27 33.04 -11.37
CA TYR A 146 -0.18 34.12 -10.51
C TYR A 146 -1.58 34.60 -10.96
N PRO A 147 -2.60 34.66 -10.06
CA PRO A 147 -3.99 34.89 -10.45
C PRO A 147 -4.23 36.15 -11.30
N ASP A 148 -3.52 37.24 -10.98
CA ASP A 148 -3.74 38.54 -11.63
C ASP A 148 -2.87 38.78 -12.87
N THR A 149 -1.81 37.99 -13.08
CA THR A 149 -0.81 38.25 -14.13
C THR A 149 -0.63 37.11 -15.12
N ASN A 150 -1.13 35.90 -14.82
CA ASN A 150 -0.84 34.66 -15.54
C ASN A 150 0.66 34.35 -15.72
N ILE A 151 1.54 34.97 -14.91
CA ILE A 151 2.96 34.68 -14.93
C ILE A 151 3.18 33.32 -14.24
N PRO A 152 3.90 32.37 -14.87
CA PRO A 152 4.21 31.10 -14.24
C PRO A 152 5.19 31.28 -13.09
N TYR A 153 4.99 30.51 -12.03
CA TYR A 153 5.92 30.39 -10.92
C TYR A 153 6.04 28.93 -10.50
N THR A 154 7.17 28.62 -9.86
CA THR A 154 7.43 27.33 -9.23
C THR A 154 7.79 27.61 -7.77
N ILE A 155 7.00 27.08 -6.83
CA ILE A 155 7.34 27.12 -5.40
C ILE A 155 7.97 25.78 -5.04
N THR A 156 9.22 25.84 -4.58
CA THR A 156 9.98 24.66 -4.19
C THR A 156 9.83 24.40 -2.69
N PHE A 157 9.56 23.15 -2.32
CA PHE A 157 9.28 22.70 -0.97
C PHE A 157 10.33 21.74 -0.45
N ASN A 158 10.68 21.96 0.82
CA ASN A 158 11.59 21.11 1.57
C ASN A 158 10.83 20.17 2.51
N ALA A 159 10.33 19.05 1.96
CA ALA A 159 9.55 18.07 2.70
C ALA A 159 10.42 17.23 3.64
N MET A 160 9.82 16.61 4.67
CA MET A 160 10.51 15.69 5.61
C MET A 160 11.74 16.29 6.33
N GLN A 161 11.92 17.61 6.32
CA GLN A 161 12.96 18.28 7.08
C GLN A 161 12.41 18.89 8.37
N ARG A 162 13.26 18.91 9.39
CA ARG A 162 12.94 19.49 10.70
C ARG A 162 13.28 20.97 10.68
N ILE A 163 12.28 21.84 10.61
CA ILE A 163 12.47 23.28 10.58
C ILE A 163 12.31 23.86 11.99
N GLN A 164 13.34 24.56 12.45
CA GLN A 164 13.37 25.25 13.72
C GLN A 164 13.87 26.69 13.48
N VAL A 165 13.08 27.68 13.89
CA VAL A 165 13.48 29.10 13.84
C VAL A 165 13.45 29.61 15.27
N PHE A 166 14.62 30.05 15.76
CA PHE A 166 14.86 30.30 17.18
C PHE A 166 14.48 29.06 18.04
N ASP A 167 13.63 29.25 19.05
CA ASP A 167 13.17 28.18 19.94
C ASP A 167 11.88 27.49 19.47
N THR A 168 11.29 27.93 18.34
CA THR A 168 10.05 27.36 17.80
C THR A 168 10.34 26.24 16.81
N LEU A 169 9.84 25.04 17.12
CA LEU A 169 9.87 23.88 16.24
C LEU A 169 8.54 23.80 15.47
N TYR A 170 8.61 23.81 14.15
CA TYR A 170 7.44 23.74 13.29
C TYR A 170 7.05 22.30 12.94
N ASP A 171 5.77 22.07 12.65
CA ASP A 171 5.24 20.79 12.18
C ASP A 171 5.71 20.53 10.73
N THR A 172 6.07 19.29 10.42
CA THR A 172 6.70 18.88 9.17
C THR A 172 5.73 18.80 7.98
N ALA A 173 6.21 19.05 6.77
CA ALA A 173 5.51 18.71 5.52
C ALA A 173 5.80 17.27 5.08
N PHE A 174 4.76 16.45 4.86
CA PHE A 174 4.88 15.04 4.45
C PHE A 174 4.45 14.83 2.99
N PRO A 175 5.26 14.15 2.16
CA PRO A 175 4.91 13.84 0.79
C PRO A 175 4.19 12.48 0.70
N LEU A 176 3.06 12.45 -0.02
CA LEU A 176 2.23 11.26 -0.22
C LEU A 176 1.74 11.19 -1.68
N HIS A 177 1.51 9.96 -2.17
CA HIS A 177 0.65 9.75 -3.34
C HIS A 177 -0.80 10.17 -3.03
N GLU A 178 -1.47 10.78 -4.01
CA GLU A 178 -2.89 11.11 -4.00
C GLU A 178 -3.74 9.90 -3.56
N ASP A 179 -3.48 8.74 -4.15
CA ASP A 179 -4.21 7.50 -3.87
C ASP A 179 -3.99 7.01 -2.44
N CYS A 180 -2.75 7.10 -1.92
CA CYS A 180 -2.45 6.79 -0.53
C CYS A 180 -3.21 7.71 0.43
N LEU A 181 -3.35 9.00 0.08
CA LEU A 181 -4.15 9.96 0.84
C LEU A 181 -5.65 9.58 0.81
N GLN A 182 -6.20 9.23 -0.35
CA GLN A 182 -7.61 8.83 -0.49
C GLN A 182 -7.92 7.53 0.27
N ILE A 183 -7.06 6.51 0.17
CA ILE A 183 -7.16 5.28 0.97
C ILE A 183 -7.09 5.63 2.46
N SER A 184 -6.17 6.52 2.87
CA SER A 184 -6.04 6.94 4.27
C SER A 184 -7.30 7.63 4.79
N ARG A 185 -7.95 8.48 3.98
CA ARG A 185 -9.25 9.09 4.32
C ARG A 185 -10.31 8.02 4.53
N HIS A 186 -10.50 7.11 3.56
CA HIS A 186 -11.48 6.01 3.68
C HIS A 186 -11.24 5.12 4.92
N VAL A 187 -9.99 4.85 5.27
CA VAL A 187 -9.64 4.11 6.50
C VAL A 187 -10.09 4.87 7.75
N ILE A 188 -9.76 6.16 7.85
CA ILE A 188 -10.05 6.97 9.03
C ILE A 188 -11.55 7.22 9.15
N ASP A 189 -12.22 7.63 8.07
CA ASP A 189 -13.68 7.85 8.02
C ASP A 189 -14.45 6.58 8.43
N TYR A 190 -13.93 5.39 8.10
CA TYR A 190 -14.51 4.10 8.51
C TYR A 190 -14.27 3.76 9.99
N LEU A 191 -13.08 4.07 10.53
CA LEU A 191 -12.70 3.72 11.89
C LEU A 191 -13.16 4.75 12.94
N GLN A 192 -13.38 6.00 12.55
CA GLN A 192 -13.75 7.09 13.44
C GLN A 192 -15.07 6.85 14.19
N PRO A 193 -16.18 6.41 13.57
CA PRO A 193 -17.41 6.06 14.29
C PRO A 193 -17.26 4.89 15.28
N LEU A 194 -16.21 4.06 15.15
CA LEU A 194 -15.95 2.91 16.01
C LEU A 194 -15.18 3.29 17.28
N ILE A 195 -14.33 4.33 17.21
CA ILE A 195 -13.59 4.86 18.36
C ILE A 195 -14.33 6.09 18.85
N ARG A 196 -15.21 5.89 19.85
CA ARG A 196 -16.12 6.89 20.43
C ARG A 196 -15.39 8.14 20.94
N ASP A 197 -15.16 9.09 20.06
CA ASP A 197 -14.86 10.47 20.40
C ASP A 197 -15.97 11.35 19.84
N GLY A 198 -16.47 12.28 20.66
CA GLY A 198 -17.60 13.16 20.32
C GLY A 198 -17.23 14.31 19.38
N GLN A 199 -16.01 14.29 18.84
CA GLN A 199 -15.46 15.32 17.97
C GLN A 199 -15.47 14.86 16.52
N ASP A 200 -16.28 15.54 15.71
CA ASP A 200 -16.31 15.39 14.25
C ASP A 200 -15.07 16.09 13.65
N ARG A 201 -13.94 15.39 13.69
CA ARG A 201 -12.67 15.82 13.10
C ARG A 201 -12.53 15.25 11.70
N SER A 202 -12.02 16.05 10.77
CA SER A 202 -11.73 15.56 9.41
C SER A 202 -10.66 14.46 9.41
N SER A 203 -10.78 13.49 8.50
CA SER A 203 -9.78 12.46 8.32
C SER A 203 -8.40 13.00 7.92
N LEU A 204 -8.33 14.15 7.24
CA LEU A 204 -7.08 14.86 6.96
C LEU A 204 -6.40 15.39 8.23
N SER A 205 -7.16 15.94 9.18
CA SER A 205 -6.63 16.41 10.48
C SER A 205 -6.02 15.26 11.27
N ILE A 206 -6.74 14.13 11.34
CA ILE A 206 -6.28 12.95 12.07
C ILE A 206 -5.06 12.31 11.38
N LEU A 207 -5.04 12.23 10.05
CA LEU A 207 -3.87 11.72 9.31
C LEU A 207 -2.63 12.58 9.55
N ASN A 208 -2.75 13.92 9.44
CA ASN A 208 -1.65 14.83 9.73
C ASN A 208 -1.15 14.64 11.17
N GLU A 209 -2.06 14.55 12.16
CA GLU A 209 -1.67 14.30 13.56
C GLU A 209 -0.90 12.98 13.73
N ILE A 210 -1.36 11.88 13.13
CA ILE A 210 -0.66 10.58 13.16
C ILE A 210 0.76 10.71 12.59
N LEU A 211 0.90 11.40 11.44
CA LEU A 211 2.20 11.63 10.80
C LEU A 211 3.13 12.50 11.66
N GLN A 212 2.65 13.64 12.18
CA GLN A 212 3.44 14.50 13.07
C GLN A 212 3.86 13.78 14.35
N CYS A 213 2.95 13.02 14.98
CA CYS A 213 3.23 12.26 16.19
C CYS A 213 4.26 11.16 15.97
N ARG A 214 4.15 10.39 14.88
CA ARG A 214 5.15 9.37 14.50
C ARG A 214 6.50 9.99 14.18
N TRP A 215 6.53 11.07 13.40
CA TRP A 215 7.76 11.82 13.08
C TRP A 215 8.46 12.33 14.33
N ARG A 216 7.72 13.02 15.22
CA ARG A 216 8.26 13.53 16.49
C ARG A 216 8.73 12.41 17.43
N ASN A 217 8.18 11.20 17.32
CA ASN A 217 8.62 10.05 18.11
C ASN A 217 9.87 9.38 17.51
N ASN A 218 9.93 9.21 16.18
CA ASN A 218 11.10 8.66 15.50
C ASN A 218 12.30 9.60 15.63
N ALA A 219 12.12 10.91 15.44
CA ALA A 219 13.18 11.92 15.58
C ALA A 219 13.74 12.07 17.01
N LYS A 220 13.12 11.45 18.03
CA LYS A 220 13.65 11.34 19.40
C LYS A 220 14.43 10.04 19.66
N ARG A 221 14.22 9.01 18.82
CA ARG A 221 14.82 7.68 18.95
C ARG A 221 16.01 7.50 18.00
N ALA A 222 15.82 7.92 16.76
CA ALA A 222 16.81 7.85 15.71
C ALA A 222 18.05 8.70 16.05
N ARG A 223 19.21 8.22 15.62
CA ARG A 223 20.45 9.03 15.66
C ARG A 223 20.32 10.21 14.68
N PRO A 224 20.99 11.36 14.92
CA PRO A 224 20.86 12.55 14.06
C PRO A 224 21.20 12.33 12.58
N ASP A 225 22.12 11.38 12.32
CA ASP A 225 22.61 10.93 11.02
C ASP A 225 21.75 9.82 10.39
N ASN A 226 20.93 9.10 11.17
CA ASN A 226 20.10 8.00 10.68
C ASN A 226 18.77 8.49 10.09
N LEU A 227 18.84 9.11 8.90
CA LEU A 227 17.66 9.60 8.18
C LEU A 227 16.62 8.50 7.95
N ILE A 228 17.05 7.28 7.66
CA ILE A 228 16.15 6.14 7.38
C ILE A 228 15.27 5.82 8.60
N GLU A 229 15.86 5.67 9.79
CA GLU A 229 15.12 5.39 11.02
C GLU A 229 14.21 6.57 11.42
N ARG A 230 14.63 7.80 11.15
CA ARG A 230 13.79 9.00 11.34
C ARG A 230 12.58 8.97 10.40
N ASN A 231 12.81 8.64 9.14
CA ASN A 231 11.84 8.66 8.04
C ASN A 231 10.89 7.47 8.03
N ASP A 232 11.23 6.34 8.66
CA ASP A 232 10.39 5.14 8.69
C ASP A 232 9.18 5.27 9.65
N LEU A 233 8.20 6.07 9.26
CA LEU A 233 7.01 6.38 10.08
C LEU A 233 6.10 5.17 10.35
N PHE A 234 6.07 4.16 9.48
CA PHE A 234 5.10 3.06 9.56
C PHE A 234 5.73 1.66 9.54
N ASP A 235 7.02 1.55 9.90
CA ASP A 235 7.79 0.31 9.90
C ASP A 235 7.94 -0.30 8.47
N MET A 236 8.04 0.53 7.43
CA MET A 236 8.17 0.18 6.02
C MET A 236 9.30 -0.82 5.71
N ARG A 237 10.39 -0.76 6.48
CA ARG A 237 11.53 -1.68 6.39
C ARG A 237 11.28 -3.06 6.98
N ILE A 238 10.21 -3.22 7.76
CA ILE A 238 9.94 -4.44 8.52
C ILE A 238 8.96 -5.32 7.73
N ALA A 239 9.41 -6.52 7.40
CA ALA A 239 8.52 -7.62 7.10
C ALA A 239 7.89 -8.12 8.41
N THR A 240 6.61 -8.51 8.35
CA THR A 240 5.93 -9.17 9.48
C THR A 240 5.50 -10.56 9.06
N ASP A 241 5.66 -11.55 9.94
CA ASP A 241 5.27 -12.96 9.71
C ASP A 241 3.81 -13.11 9.21
N THR A 242 2.99 -12.11 9.48
CA THR A 242 1.55 -12.13 9.24
C THR A 242 1.10 -11.42 7.96
N ASN A 243 1.84 -10.42 7.47
CA ASN A 243 1.48 -9.64 6.28
C ASN A 243 2.57 -9.65 5.19
N GLY A 244 3.76 -10.18 5.47
CA GLY A 244 4.95 -9.99 4.65
C GLY A 244 5.52 -8.56 4.79
N PRO A 245 6.26 -8.08 3.78
CA PRO A 245 6.82 -6.74 3.73
C PRO A 245 5.77 -5.64 3.76
N ARG A 246 6.03 -4.56 4.51
CA ARG A 246 5.19 -3.36 4.52
C ARG A 246 5.42 -2.46 3.32
N SER A 247 6.62 -2.45 2.77
CA SER A 247 6.98 -1.73 1.55
C SER A 247 7.95 -2.57 0.72
N VAL A 248 8.29 -2.06 -0.46
CA VAL A 248 9.28 -2.66 -1.35
C VAL A 248 10.70 -2.68 -0.72
N ILE A 249 10.96 -1.81 0.27
CA ILE A 249 12.22 -1.74 1.05
C ILE A 249 12.32 -2.89 2.05
N GLY A 250 11.18 -3.46 2.47
CA GLY A 250 11.14 -4.60 3.39
C GLY A 250 11.13 -5.96 2.68
N LEU A 251 11.27 -6.00 1.35
CA LEU A 251 11.39 -7.25 0.58
C LEU A 251 12.76 -7.89 0.81
N SER A 252 12.79 -9.21 0.82
CA SER A 252 14.03 -9.96 0.60
C SER A 252 14.52 -9.85 -0.85
N LEU A 253 15.81 -10.07 -1.08
CA LEU A 253 16.36 -10.10 -2.45
C LEU A 253 15.68 -11.19 -3.30
N LEU A 254 15.38 -12.36 -2.73
CA LEU A 254 14.67 -13.44 -3.44
C LEU A 254 13.24 -13.03 -3.84
N GLU A 255 12.47 -12.41 -2.94
CA GLU A 255 11.14 -11.89 -3.25
C GLU A 255 11.18 -10.77 -4.31
N TRP A 256 12.25 -9.98 -4.34
CA TRP A 256 12.48 -8.99 -5.38
C TRP A 256 12.73 -9.66 -6.74
N TRP A 257 13.60 -10.65 -6.80
CA TRP A 257 13.94 -11.38 -8.04
C TRP A 257 12.75 -12.19 -8.59
N GLU A 258 11.83 -12.65 -7.74
CA GLU A 258 10.55 -13.25 -8.14
C GLU A 258 9.54 -12.24 -8.73
N GLY A 259 9.85 -10.93 -8.78
CA GLY A 259 8.96 -9.90 -9.33
C GLY A 259 7.84 -9.45 -8.40
N LEU A 260 7.88 -9.81 -7.11
CA LEU A 260 6.80 -9.49 -6.16
C LEU A 260 6.71 -8.00 -5.83
N TYR A 261 7.75 -7.22 -6.15
CA TYR A 261 7.75 -5.75 -6.06
C TYR A 261 6.60 -5.11 -6.88
N ASP A 262 6.15 -5.74 -7.97
CA ASP A 262 5.04 -5.24 -8.81
C ASP A 262 3.75 -5.00 -7.99
N LYS A 263 3.54 -5.81 -6.95
CA LYS A 263 2.39 -5.67 -6.04
C LYS A 263 2.40 -4.38 -5.22
N PHE A 264 3.56 -3.76 -5.03
CA PHE A 264 3.70 -2.50 -4.29
C PHE A 264 3.51 -1.28 -5.20
N TYR A 265 3.78 -1.45 -6.50
CA TYR A 265 3.71 -0.39 -7.51
C TYR A 265 2.42 -0.41 -8.34
N THR A 266 1.64 -1.50 -8.35
CA THR A 266 0.34 -1.54 -9.05
C THR A 266 -0.67 -0.58 -8.41
N ASP A 267 -1.34 0.21 -9.25
CA ASP A 267 -2.41 1.15 -8.88
C ASP A 267 -3.42 0.54 -7.88
N PRO A 268 -3.53 1.11 -6.66
CA PRO A 268 -4.43 0.61 -5.64
C PRO A 268 -5.87 1.14 -5.80
N MET A 269 -6.13 2.16 -6.62
CA MET A 269 -7.45 2.76 -6.82
C MET A 269 -8.15 2.18 -8.04
N CYS A 270 -7.49 2.11 -9.20
CA CYS A 270 -8.05 1.71 -10.48
C CYS A 270 -8.01 0.19 -10.70
N ILE A 271 -8.71 -0.57 -9.86
CA ILE A 271 -8.70 -2.05 -9.92
C ILE A 271 -9.66 -2.56 -11.00
N GLU A 272 -9.14 -2.82 -12.19
CA GLU A 272 -9.92 -3.36 -13.30
C GLU A 272 -10.70 -4.64 -12.93
N ASN A 273 -11.99 -4.65 -13.31
CA ASN A 273 -12.87 -5.83 -13.21
C ASN A 273 -13.03 -6.40 -11.79
N ILE A 274 -12.84 -5.61 -10.72
CA ILE A 274 -12.93 -6.10 -9.34
C ILE A 274 -14.25 -6.85 -9.05
N THR A 275 -15.41 -6.31 -9.43
CA THR A 275 -16.72 -6.97 -9.26
C THR A 275 -16.78 -8.33 -9.97
N ALA A 276 -16.22 -8.43 -11.17
CA ALA A 276 -16.17 -9.69 -11.92
C ALA A 276 -15.21 -10.71 -11.30
N ARG A 277 -14.08 -10.26 -10.73
CA ARG A 277 -13.14 -11.12 -9.98
C ARG A 277 -13.76 -11.66 -8.69
N ILE A 278 -14.51 -10.83 -7.96
CA ILE A 278 -15.27 -11.25 -6.77
C ILE A 278 -16.39 -12.23 -7.13
N HIS A 279 -17.12 -11.99 -8.22
CA HIS A 279 -18.11 -12.94 -8.72
C HIS A 279 -17.49 -14.29 -9.14
N LYS A 280 -16.32 -14.28 -9.79
CA LYS A 280 -15.55 -15.52 -10.05
C LYS A 280 -15.21 -16.23 -8.74
N LEU A 281 -14.66 -15.52 -7.75
CA LEU A 281 -14.32 -16.08 -6.45
C LEU A 281 -15.52 -16.71 -5.70
N LEU A 282 -16.71 -16.09 -5.79
CA LEU A 282 -17.97 -16.61 -5.25
C LEU A 282 -18.45 -17.88 -5.98
N LYS A 283 -18.26 -17.96 -7.31
CA LYS A 283 -18.58 -19.16 -8.10
C LYS A 283 -17.61 -20.31 -7.87
N ASP A 284 -16.31 -20.01 -7.77
CA ASP A 284 -15.26 -21.00 -7.57
C ASP A 284 -15.22 -21.55 -6.14
N THR A 285 -15.87 -20.86 -5.18
CA THR A 285 -15.98 -21.31 -3.79
C THR A 285 -17.29 -22.05 -3.54
N ILE A 286 -17.26 -23.36 -3.76
CA ILE A 286 -18.37 -24.28 -3.47
C ILE A 286 -18.64 -24.32 -1.97
N ALA A 287 -19.91 -24.16 -1.57
CA ALA A 287 -20.33 -24.30 -0.19
C ALA A 287 -20.08 -25.74 0.32
N PRO A 288 -19.30 -25.94 1.39
CA PRO A 288 -19.17 -27.26 1.98
C PRO A 288 -20.55 -27.68 2.52
N LYS A 289 -20.95 -28.93 2.27
CA LYS A 289 -22.15 -29.50 2.91
C LYS A 289 -22.02 -29.30 4.41
N ALA A 290 -22.96 -28.55 5.00
CA ALA A 290 -22.88 -28.11 6.38
C ALA A 290 -22.61 -29.31 7.30
N PRO A 291 -21.45 -29.38 7.98
CA PRO A 291 -21.22 -30.45 8.93
C PRO A 291 -22.27 -30.34 10.03
N ALA A 292 -22.88 -31.47 10.39
CA ALA A 292 -23.78 -31.52 11.52
C ALA A 292 -22.97 -31.23 12.80
N LEU A 293 -22.98 -29.97 13.22
CA LEU A 293 -22.23 -29.49 14.37
C LEU A 293 -22.83 -30.02 15.67
N SER A 294 -22.43 -31.24 16.03
CA SER A 294 -22.73 -31.85 17.33
C SER A 294 -21.87 -31.22 18.42
N PHE A 295 -22.22 -29.99 18.81
CA PHE A 295 -21.60 -29.34 19.96
C PHE A 295 -22.01 -30.05 21.25
N ALA A 296 -21.04 -30.67 21.93
CA ALA A 296 -21.23 -31.12 23.30
C ALA A 296 -21.59 -29.92 24.19
N GLN A 297 -22.64 -30.05 25.01
CA GLN A 297 -23.03 -29.01 25.96
C GLN A 297 -21.88 -28.76 26.94
N SER A 298 -21.32 -27.55 26.89
CA SER A 298 -20.28 -27.12 27.81
C SER A 298 -20.89 -26.79 29.16
N ASN A 299 -20.55 -27.56 30.21
CA ASN A 299 -20.99 -27.35 31.61
C ASN A 299 -20.38 -26.09 32.27
N TRP A 300 -20.07 -25.05 31.49
CA TRP A 300 -19.40 -23.84 31.95
C TRP A 300 -20.45 -22.83 32.42
N VAL A 301 -20.17 -22.17 33.55
CA VAL A 301 -21.04 -21.12 34.09
C VAL A 301 -20.93 -19.89 33.19
N LEU A 302 -21.91 -19.71 32.30
CA LEU A 302 -21.97 -18.59 31.38
C LEU A 302 -21.91 -17.25 32.12
N GLY A 303 -21.16 -16.30 31.57
CA GLY A 303 -20.95 -14.97 32.15
C GLY A 303 -21.63 -13.85 31.34
N GLY A 304 -22.16 -12.83 32.02
CA GLY A 304 -22.64 -11.59 31.39
C GLY A 304 -23.54 -11.81 30.16
N ILE A 305 -23.14 -11.26 29.02
CA ILE A 305 -23.89 -11.29 27.75
C ILE A 305 -24.09 -12.72 27.19
N GLU A 306 -23.24 -13.69 27.55
CA GLU A 306 -23.38 -15.08 27.11
C GLU A 306 -24.65 -15.76 27.63
N ARG A 307 -25.22 -15.25 28.74
CA ARG A 307 -26.46 -15.77 29.32
C ARG A 307 -27.69 -15.44 28.49
N LEU A 308 -27.62 -14.45 27.60
CA LEU A 308 -28.76 -14.05 26.79
C LEU A 308 -29.22 -15.18 25.86
N PRO A 309 -30.53 -15.29 25.59
CA PRO A 309 -31.06 -16.17 24.55
C PRO A 309 -30.48 -15.82 23.17
N THR A 310 -30.38 -16.83 22.30
CA THR A 310 -29.83 -16.68 20.93
C THR A 310 -30.60 -15.64 20.12
N GLU A 311 -31.91 -15.52 20.35
CA GLU A 311 -32.80 -14.55 19.71
C GLU A 311 -32.45 -13.11 20.09
N ILE A 312 -32.08 -12.89 21.35
CA ILE A 312 -31.67 -11.57 21.86
C ILE A 312 -30.26 -11.22 21.34
N LEU A 313 -29.34 -12.18 21.35
CA LEU A 313 -28.00 -12.00 20.76
C LEU A 313 -28.04 -11.77 19.25
N GLY A 314 -28.92 -12.47 18.53
CA GLY A 314 -29.18 -12.24 17.12
C GLY A 314 -29.69 -10.82 16.85
N ARG A 315 -30.70 -10.36 17.61
CA ARG A 315 -31.19 -8.96 17.52
C ARG A 315 -30.14 -7.92 17.87
N ILE A 316 -29.32 -8.15 18.91
CA ILE A 316 -28.19 -7.27 19.21
C ILE A 316 -27.25 -7.21 18.00
N SER A 317 -26.93 -8.37 17.42
CA SER A 317 -26.00 -8.48 16.29
C SER A 317 -26.51 -7.81 15.01
N THR A 318 -27.83 -7.74 14.77
CA THR A 318 -28.38 -6.96 13.64
C THR A 318 -28.27 -5.44 13.82
N HIS A 319 -27.96 -4.97 15.04
CA HIS A 319 -27.69 -3.55 15.33
C HIS A 319 -26.19 -3.25 15.56
N LEU A 320 -25.31 -4.27 15.49
CA LEU A 320 -23.87 -4.07 15.59
C LEU A 320 -23.24 -3.84 14.20
N PRO A 321 -22.26 -2.93 14.08
CA PRO A 321 -21.37 -2.90 12.92
C PRO A 321 -20.68 -4.27 12.74
N PRO A 322 -20.36 -4.73 11.52
CA PRO A 322 -19.82 -6.08 11.29
C PRO A 322 -18.53 -6.36 12.05
N VAL A 323 -17.67 -5.35 12.23
CA VAL A 323 -16.45 -5.46 13.06
C VAL A 323 -16.79 -5.74 14.52
N SER A 324 -17.82 -5.10 15.08
CA SER A 324 -18.28 -5.35 16.44
C SER A 324 -18.96 -6.72 16.57
N ALA A 325 -19.74 -7.15 15.57
CA ALA A 325 -20.30 -8.49 15.52
C ALA A 325 -19.20 -9.57 15.41
N LEU A 326 -18.14 -9.33 14.62
CA LEU A 326 -16.96 -10.19 14.48
C LEU A 326 -16.14 -10.27 15.76
N ALA A 327 -15.96 -9.14 16.46
CA ALA A 327 -15.32 -9.10 17.77
C ALA A 327 -16.14 -9.88 18.81
N LEU A 328 -17.47 -9.70 18.83
CA LEU A 328 -18.37 -10.44 19.72
C LEU A 328 -18.32 -11.95 19.44
N HIS A 329 -18.44 -12.37 18.18
CA HIS A 329 -18.31 -13.77 17.76
C HIS A 329 -16.97 -14.39 18.19
N ARG A 330 -15.86 -13.65 18.06
CA ARG A 330 -14.51 -14.11 18.43
C ARG A 330 -14.20 -14.07 19.93
N SER A 331 -15.01 -13.39 20.74
CA SER A 331 -14.75 -13.18 22.17
C SER A 331 -14.93 -14.44 23.03
N SER A 332 -15.78 -15.39 22.64
CA SER A 332 -15.90 -16.69 23.32
C SER A 332 -16.51 -17.78 22.42
N LYS A 333 -16.28 -19.05 22.78
CA LYS A 333 -16.91 -20.19 22.09
C LYS A 333 -18.44 -20.17 22.19
N THR A 334 -18.98 -19.71 23.32
CA THR A 334 -20.44 -19.59 23.51
C THR A 334 -21.03 -18.54 22.57
N LEU A 335 -20.38 -17.38 22.46
CA LEU A 335 -20.82 -16.31 21.56
C LEU A 335 -20.61 -16.68 20.10
N ALA A 336 -19.55 -17.43 19.77
CA ALA A 336 -19.38 -17.99 18.43
C ALA A 336 -20.55 -18.89 17.98
N MET A 337 -21.14 -19.66 18.91
CA MET A 337 -22.32 -20.49 18.66
C MET A 337 -23.64 -19.68 18.61
N LYS A 338 -23.79 -18.66 19.48
CA LYS A 338 -25.03 -17.87 19.58
C LYS A 338 -25.12 -16.67 18.63
N VAL A 339 -23.99 -16.23 18.08
CA VAL A 339 -23.88 -15.17 17.06
C VAL A 339 -23.27 -15.81 15.82
N PRO A 340 -24.05 -16.60 15.05
CA PRO A 340 -23.52 -17.32 13.90
C PRO A 340 -23.14 -16.34 12.78
N MET A 341 -21.90 -16.45 12.30
CA MET A 341 -21.45 -15.79 11.07
C MET A 341 -21.71 -16.73 9.90
N ASP A 342 -22.99 -16.83 9.54
CA ASP A 342 -23.47 -17.68 8.46
C ASP A 342 -23.39 -16.98 7.09
N ASN A 343 -23.85 -17.68 6.03
CA ASN A 343 -23.91 -17.12 4.68
C ASN A 343 -24.82 -15.88 4.60
N HIS A 344 -25.85 -15.77 5.45
CA HIS A 344 -26.73 -14.60 5.45
C HIS A 344 -26.03 -13.37 6.03
N PHE A 345 -25.31 -13.52 7.16
CA PHE A 345 -24.48 -12.46 7.73
C PHE A 345 -23.46 -11.96 6.70
N TRP A 346 -22.68 -12.87 6.12
CA TRP A 346 -21.64 -12.48 5.17
C TRP A 346 -22.21 -11.89 3.88
N ARG A 347 -23.26 -12.46 3.29
CA ARG A 347 -23.95 -11.85 2.13
C ARG A 347 -24.41 -10.43 2.44
N THR A 348 -25.15 -10.25 3.54
CA THR A 348 -25.73 -8.95 3.91
C THR A 348 -24.65 -7.90 4.15
N THR A 349 -23.60 -8.26 4.89
CA THR A 349 -22.53 -7.32 5.26
C THR A 349 -21.56 -7.05 4.11
N PHE A 350 -21.43 -7.98 3.15
CA PHE A 350 -20.71 -7.78 1.88
C PHE A 350 -21.48 -6.83 0.97
N LEU A 351 -22.75 -7.12 0.66
CA LEU A 351 -23.59 -6.31 -0.23
C LEU A 351 -23.84 -4.88 0.31
N ASN A 352 -23.81 -4.70 1.63
CA ASN A 352 -23.87 -3.38 2.26
C ASN A 352 -22.49 -2.67 2.33
N GLY A 353 -21.40 -3.25 1.81
CA GLY A 353 -20.04 -2.70 1.85
C GLY A 353 -19.36 -2.68 3.22
N THR A 354 -20.05 -3.11 4.27
CA THR A 354 -19.64 -2.97 5.68
C THR A 354 -18.67 -4.03 6.20
N ALA A 355 -18.59 -5.21 5.58
CA ALA A 355 -17.65 -6.26 6.00
C ALA A 355 -16.22 -6.06 5.46
N LEU A 356 -16.11 -5.52 4.25
CA LEU A 356 -14.85 -5.36 3.51
C LEU A 356 -14.71 -3.89 3.09
N PRO A 357 -14.48 -2.98 4.04
CA PRO A 357 -14.53 -1.55 3.79
C PRO A 357 -13.47 -1.05 2.79
N TYR A 358 -12.42 -1.83 2.52
CA TYR A 358 -11.42 -1.58 1.48
C TYR A 358 -11.88 -1.93 0.04
N MET A 359 -13.12 -2.39 -0.13
CA MET A 359 -13.72 -2.80 -1.41
C MET A 359 -14.92 -1.93 -1.78
N TRP A 360 -14.81 -0.62 -1.52
CA TRP A 360 -15.87 0.39 -1.73
C TRP A 360 -16.30 0.57 -3.19
N ASP A 361 -15.51 0.08 -4.14
CA ASP A 361 -15.67 0.18 -5.60
C ASP A 361 -16.31 -1.07 -6.24
N VAL A 362 -16.62 -2.11 -5.45
CA VAL A 362 -17.35 -3.28 -5.93
C VAL A 362 -18.82 -2.92 -6.16
N ASP A 363 -19.32 -3.16 -7.37
CA ASP A 363 -20.74 -2.95 -7.68
C ASP A 363 -21.60 -4.04 -7.02
N MET A 364 -22.13 -3.71 -5.84
CA MET A 364 -23.01 -4.57 -5.07
C MET A 364 -24.35 -4.83 -5.76
N ARG A 365 -24.80 -3.95 -6.67
CA ARG A 365 -26.02 -4.15 -7.45
C ARG A 365 -25.79 -5.19 -8.54
N GLU A 366 -24.64 -5.12 -9.23
CA GLU A 366 -24.23 -6.13 -10.20
C GLU A 366 -24.10 -7.52 -9.54
N LEU A 367 -23.50 -7.60 -8.33
CA LEU A 367 -23.43 -8.86 -7.58
C LEU A 367 -24.79 -9.40 -7.18
N GLU A 368 -25.73 -8.56 -6.73
CA GLU A 368 -27.08 -9.00 -6.38
C GLU A 368 -27.86 -9.44 -7.64
N ILE A 369 -27.76 -8.74 -8.77
CA ILE A 369 -28.36 -9.17 -10.05
C ILE A 369 -27.85 -10.56 -10.43
N ARG A 370 -26.54 -10.77 -10.43
CA ARG A 370 -25.91 -12.06 -10.77
C ARG A 370 -26.31 -13.18 -9.81
N LEU A 371 -26.55 -12.84 -8.54
CA LEU A 371 -27.07 -13.80 -7.56
C LEU A 371 -28.53 -14.18 -7.86
N GLN A 372 -29.38 -13.22 -8.23
CA GLN A 372 -30.76 -13.50 -8.62
C GLN A 372 -30.84 -14.34 -9.91
N GLU A 373 -29.98 -14.05 -10.90
CA GLU A 373 -29.82 -14.88 -12.11
C GLU A 373 -29.41 -16.31 -11.78
N HIS A 374 -28.42 -16.49 -10.89
CA HIS A 374 -27.95 -17.79 -10.45
C HIS A 374 -29.02 -18.58 -9.68
N LEU A 375 -29.78 -17.91 -8.81
CA LEU A 375 -30.90 -18.51 -8.08
C LEU A 375 -32.08 -18.88 -9.00
N ALA A 376 -32.33 -18.11 -10.06
CA ALA A 376 -33.36 -18.42 -11.05
C ALA A 376 -32.95 -19.57 -12.00
N ALA A 377 -31.67 -19.71 -12.30
CA ALA A 377 -31.13 -20.75 -13.17
C ALA A 377 -30.94 -22.11 -12.47
N SER A 378 -30.83 -22.13 -11.14
CA SER A 378 -30.49 -23.34 -10.38
C SER A 378 -31.69 -23.96 -9.67
N THR A 379 -31.91 -25.25 -9.91
CA THR A 379 -32.90 -26.06 -9.19
C THR A 379 -32.36 -26.70 -7.90
N ASP A 380 -31.07 -26.54 -7.59
CA ASP A 380 -30.42 -27.17 -6.43
C ASP A 380 -30.18 -26.17 -5.29
N PRO A 381 -30.78 -26.36 -4.10
CA PRO A 381 -30.47 -25.56 -2.91
C PRO A 381 -28.99 -25.57 -2.50
N SER A 382 -28.22 -26.60 -2.88
CA SER A 382 -26.79 -26.69 -2.58
C SER A 382 -25.91 -25.79 -3.46
N SER A 383 -26.49 -25.18 -4.50
CA SER A 383 -25.80 -24.28 -5.43
C SER A 383 -25.57 -22.85 -4.90
N MET A 384 -26.06 -22.50 -3.70
CA MET A 384 -25.82 -21.16 -3.13
C MET A 384 -24.32 -20.90 -2.95
N TRP A 385 -23.84 -19.73 -3.39
CA TRP A 385 -22.46 -19.31 -3.21
C TRP A 385 -22.08 -19.27 -1.72
N ASP A 386 -20.85 -19.66 -1.40
CA ASP A 386 -20.33 -19.64 -0.04
C ASP A 386 -19.80 -18.24 0.34
N TRP A 387 -20.76 -17.33 0.55
CA TRP A 387 -20.51 -15.99 1.07
C TRP A 387 -19.68 -16.00 2.34
N LYS A 388 -19.83 -17.01 3.20
CA LYS A 388 -19.04 -17.18 4.41
C LYS A 388 -17.58 -17.47 4.10
N SER A 389 -17.28 -18.52 3.32
CA SER A 389 -15.89 -18.86 3.00
C SER A 389 -15.18 -17.73 2.23
N VAL A 390 -15.87 -17.06 1.31
CA VAL A 390 -15.32 -15.90 0.58
C VAL A 390 -15.17 -14.68 1.48
N GLY A 391 -16.19 -14.39 2.30
CA GLY A 391 -16.19 -13.30 3.26
C GLY A 391 -15.08 -13.44 4.30
N GLU A 392 -14.90 -14.64 4.89
CA GLU A 392 -13.81 -14.93 5.82
C GLU A 392 -12.44 -14.84 5.14
N LEU A 393 -12.28 -15.42 3.94
CA LEU A 393 -11.05 -15.38 3.14
C LEU A 393 -10.60 -13.95 2.85
N LEU A 394 -11.53 -13.09 2.41
CA LEU A 394 -11.25 -11.68 2.13
C LEU A 394 -11.12 -10.88 3.43
N ALA A 395 -11.94 -11.08 4.45
CA ALA A 395 -11.87 -10.29 5.68
C ALA A 395 -10.57 -10.51 6.46
N ARG A 396 -10.03 -11.76 6.45
CA ARG A 396 -8.87 -12.25 7.24
C ARG A 396 -8.17 -11.18 8.12
N ARG A 397 -7.20 -10.47 7.56
CA ARG A 397 -6.50 -9.23 7.99
C ARG A 397 -5.18 -9.26 7.23
N ARG A 398 -4.48 -10.37 7.49
CA ARG A 398 -3.39 -10.99 6.74
C ARG A 398 -3.78 -11.21 5.28
N PHE A 399 -3.00 -10.62 4.37
CA PHE A 399 -3.01 -10.97 2.95
C PHE A 399 -1.57 -11.16 2.51
N PRO A 400 -1.04 -12.39 2.62
CA PRO A 400 0.40 -12.62 2.46
C PRO A 400 0.83 -12.30 1.02
N LEU A 401 2.08 -11.86 0.86
CA LEU A 401 2.66 -11.55 -0.45
C LEU A 401 2.58 -12.76 -1.40
N LYS A 402 2.84 -13.96 -0.87
CA LYS A 402 2.60 -15.26 -1.50
C LYS A 402 1.45 -15.97 -0.78
N SER A 403 0.44 -16.44 -1.53
CA SER A 403 -0.65 -17.26 -0.98
C SER A 403 -0.53 -18.71 -1.44
N SER A 404 -0.70 -19.65 -0.51
CA SER A 404 -0.91 -21.07 -0.81
C SER A 404 -2.37 -21.42 -1.11
N ASP A 405 -3.32 -20.53 -0.80
CA ASP A 405 -4.74 -20.68 -1.17
C ASP A 405 -4.92 -20.23 -2.63
N PRO A 406 -5.21 -21.15 -3.57
CA PRO A 406 -5.24 -20.85 -5.02
C PRO A 406 -6.35 -19.85 -5.38
N ARG A 407 -7.39 -19.74 -4.56
CA ARG A 407 -8.53 -18.84 -4.79
C ARG A 407 -8.14 -17.36 -4.75
N ILE A 408 -7.03 -17.02 -4.10
CA ILE A 408 -6.54 -15.63 -4.00
C ILE A 408 -5.23 -15.36 -4.73
N VAL A 409 -4.64 -16.37 -5.39
CA VAL A 409 -3.49 -16.17 -6.31
C VAL A 409 -3.91 -15.29 -7.50
N ASP A 410 -5.15 -15.47 -7.97
CA ASP A 410 -5.78 -14.78 -9.10
C ASP A 410 -6.30 -13.35 -8.80
N LEU A 411 -6.12 -12.83 -7.57
CA LEU A 411 -6.63 -11.49 -7.23
C LEU A 411 -5.72 -10.38 -7.79
N PRO A 412 -6.31 -9.26 -8.25
CA PRO A 412 -5.52 -8.15 -8.80
C PRO A 412 -4.47 -7.61 -7.82
N ASN A 413 -3.25 -7.36 -8.33
CA ASN A 413 -2.16 -6.77 -7.55
C ASN A 413 -2.55 -5.43 -6.89
N GLY A 414 -3.37 -4.61 -7.56
CA GLY A 414 -3.92 -3.37 -6.98
C GLY A 414 -4.81 -3.60 -5.75
N LEU A 415 -5.57 -4.70 -5.70
CA LEU A 415 -6.39 -5.04 -4.51
C LEU A 415 -5.52 -5.45 -3.33
N TRP A 416 -4.44 -6.18 -3.60
CA TRP A 416 -3.42 -6.47 -2.60
C TRP A 416 -2.76 -5.17 -2.10
N ASN A 417 -2.39 -4.26 -3.00
CA ASN A 417 -1.73 -3.00 -2.66
C ASN A 417 -2.62 -2.07 -1.82
N ARG A 418 -3.87 -1.87 -2.25
CA ARG A 418 -4.88 -1.10 -1.52
C ARG A 418 -5.05 -1.64 -0.10
N ARG A 419 -5.15 -2.96 0.05
CA ARG A 419 -5.31 -3.61 1.35
C ARG A 419 -4.08 -3.47 2.24
N ARG A 420 -2.87 -3.55 1.67
CA ARG A 420 -1.61 -3.27 2.39
C ARG A 420 -1.65 -1.85 2.98
N ILE A 421 -1.91 -0.85 2.14
CA ILE A 421 -2.01 0.57 2.54
C ILE A 421 -3.11 0.73 3.61
N TRP A 422 -4.29 0.16 3.40
CA TRP A 422 -5.39 0.14 4.37
C TRP A 422 -4.92 -0.40 5.73
N SER A 423 -4.23 -1.53 5.76
CA SER A 423 -3.76 -2.14 7.01
C SER A 423 -2.70 -1.31 7.71
N ILE A 424 -1.82 -0.62 6.96
CA ILE A 424 -0.79 0.28 7.52
C ILE A 424 -1.46 1.46 8.24
N VAL A 425 -2.39 2.15 7.57
CA VAL A 425 -3.08 3.30 8.14
C VAL A 425 -4.01 2.89 9.29
N ALA A 426 -4.74 1.77 9.15
CA ALA A 426 -5.65 1.30 10.18
C ALA A 426 -4.93 0.93 11.48
N GLU A 427 -3.73 0.35 11.39
CA GLU A 427 -2.91 0.05 12.55
C GLU A 427 -2.38 1.31 13.22
N ALA A 428 -1.92 2.29 12.45
CA ALA A 428 -1.48 3.58 13.00
C ALA A 428 -2.63 4.35 13.68
N TYR A 429 -3.81 4.37 13.06
CA TYR A 429 -5.00 4.96 13.66
C TYR A 429 -5.36 4.30 15.01
N ILE A 430 -5.34 2.96 15.08
CA ILE A 430 -5.64 2.24 16.32
C ILE A 430 -4.56 2.46 17.39
N ASP A 431 -3.27 2.46 17.02
CA ASP A 431 -2.16 2.58 17.96
C ASP A 431 -1.93 4.01 18.47
N ASP A 432 -2.05 5.03 17.63
CA ASP A 432 -1.74 6.42 18.01
C ASP A 432 -3.00 7.20 18.42
N TYR A 433 -4.09 7.08 17.64
CA TYR A 433 -5.35 7.75 17.94
C TYR A 433 -6.17 6.97 18.97
N GLY A 434 -6.38 5.66 18.74
CA GLY A 434 -7.20 4.81 19.60
C GLY A 434 -6.69 4.66 21.05
N ARG A 435 -5.37 4.66 21.27
CA ARG A 435 -4.78 4.56 22.62
C ARG A 435 -4.89 5.84 23.44
N SER A 436 -4.99 7.00 22.79
CA SER A 436 -5.08 8.30 23.50
C SER A 436 -6.32 8.39 24.40
N PHE A 437 -7.37 7.64 24.08
CA PHE A 437 -8.61 7.51 24.88
C PHE A 437 -8.60 6.36 25.90
N SER A 438 -7.58 5.49 25.88
CA SER A 438 -7.46 4.33 26.79
C SER A 438 -6.46 4.54 27.93
N LYS A 439 -5.96 5.76 28.14
CA LYS A 439 -4.97 6.07 29.21
C LYS A 439 -5.47 5.84 30.64
N ASP A 440 -6.78 5.65 30.85
CA ASP A 440 -7.36 5.22 32.13
C ASP A 440 -7.32 3.69 32.35
N ARG A 441 -6.73 2.90 31.44
CA ARG A 441 -6.63 1.43 31.56
C ARG A 441 -5.22 0.90 31.28
N ASN A 442 -4.43 0.89 32.36
CA ASN A 442 -3.23 0.09 32.59
C ASN A 442 -2.16 0.10 31.49
N ASP A 443 -1.09 0.86 31.75
CA ASP A 443 0.23 0.58 31.19
C ASP A 443 0.72 -0.78 31.69
N THR A 444 0.44 -1.86 30.95
CA THR A 444 1.13 -3.14 31.13
C THR A 444 1.06 -3.97 29.86
N VAL A 445 2.19 -4.59 29.51
CA VAL A 445 2.38 -5.43 28.30
C VAL A 445 2.34 -4.64 26.98
N GLN A 446 3.36 -3.81 26.77
CA GLN A 446 3.87 -3.60 25.41
C GLN A 446 4.55 -4.92 24.98
N GLU A 447 3.81 -5.80 24.30
CA GLU A 447 4.41 -6.96 23.66
C GLU A 447 5.50 -6.48 22.70
N CYS A 448 6.76 -6.81 23.01
CA CYS A 448 7.85 -6.75 22.04
C CYS A 448 7.54 -7.76 20.94
N ARG A 449 6.80 -7.34 19.91
CA ARG A 449 6.80 -8.01 18.62
C ARG A 449 8.26 -8.13 18.22
N LYS A 450 8.77 -9.36 18.06
CA LYS A 450 10.07 -9.57 17.43
C LYS A 450 10.02 -8.90 16.06
N ARG A 451 10.86 -7.88 15.90
CA ARG A 451 11.07 -7.14 14.66
C ARG A 451 12.47 -7.53 14.21
N GLU A 452 12.55 -8.54 13.37
CA GLU A 452 13.84 -8.99 12.83
C GLU A 452 14.11 -8.15 11.56
N PRO A 453 15.20 -7.36 11.50
CA PRO A 453 15.56 -6.62 10.30
C PRO A 453 15.94 -7.62 9.20
N VAL A 454 15.42 -7.38 7.99
CA VAL A 454 15.52 -8.32 6.86
C VAL A 454 16.95 -8.39 6.28
N LEU A 455 17.76 -7.35 6.48
CA LEU A 455 19.02 -7.14 5.76
C LEU A 455 20.20 -8.00 6.26
N ASP A 456 20.36 -8.19 7.57
CA ASP A 456 21.64 -8.64 8.13
C ASP A 456 21.94 -10.14 7.91
N TRP A 457 20.95 -10.99 7.63
CA TRP A 457 21.12 -12.44 7.44
C TRP A 457 21.11 -12.89 5.97
N GLN A 458 20.54 -12.10 5.07
CA GLN A 458 20.32 -12.52 3.68
C GLN A 458 21.58 -12.42 2.81
N LEU A 459 22.50 -11.52 3.16
CA LEU A 459 23.81 -11.44 2.51
C LEU A 459 24.65 -12.70 2.79
N GLU A 460 24.62 -13.24 4.01
CA GLU A 460 25.35 -14.47 4.36
C GLU A 460 24.77 -15.69 3.64
N GLU A 461 23.44 -15.89 3.67
CA GLU A 461 22.80 -17.07 3.06
C GLU A 461 22.93 -17.10 1.52
N ILE A 462 22.87 -15.93 0.85
CA ILE A 462 23.06 -15.83 -0.61
C ILE A 462 24.53 -16.01 -1.01
N MET A 463 25.48 -15.59 -0.16
CA MET A 463 26.91 -15.82 -0.40
C MET A 463 27.29 -17.29 -0.22
N ASP A 464 26.72 -17.99 0.77
CA ASP A 464 26.94 -19.43 0.96
C ASP A 464 26.40 -20.25 -0.23
N ASP A 465 25.18 -19.97 -0.71
CA ASP A 465 24.59 -20.66 -1.86
C ASP A 465 25.37 -20.42 -3.17
N LEU A 466 25.91 -19.20 -3.37
CA LEU A 466 26.76 -18.89 -4.54
C LEU A 466 28.16 -19.53 -4.43
N GLY A 467 28.68 -19.72 -3.21
CA GLY A 467 29.94 -20.41 -2.94
C GLY A 467 29.92 -21.92 -3.27
N HIS A 468 28.77 -22.48 -3.62
CA HIS A 468 28.61 -23.88 -4.02
C HIS A 468 28.54 -24.12 -5.54
N TYR A 469 28.68 -23.07 -6.37
CA TYR A 469 28.68 -23.16 -7.83
C TYR A 469 30.03 -22.86 -8.52
N SER A 470 31.12 -22.75 -7.76
CA SER A 470 32.50 -22.54 -8.27
C SER A 470 33.30 -23.84 -8.44
#